data_AF-A0A0H5QQX1-F1
#
_entry.id   AF-A0A0H5QQX1-F1
#
_cell.length_a   1.000
_cell.length_b   1.000
_cell.length_c   1.000
_cell.angle_alpha   90.00
_cell.angle_beta   90.00
_cell.angle_gamma   90.00
#
_symmetry.space_group_name_H-M   'P 1'
#
loop_
_entity.id
_entity.type
_entity.pdbx_description
1 polymer ?
#
loop_
_entity_poly.entity_id
_entity_poly.type
_entity_poly.pdbx_seq_one_letter_code
_entity_poly.pdbx_strand_id
1 'polypeptide(L)'
;MNTNNMKALPLVASMLGDKLGVEVVIGDMKTASTDGKIIMLPALPLCAEEELAVLVNGYIDHEAAHIRHTDFEAIKNSRLNPLEKHIENTIEDWRVEHEIVKRYPGCRDHFRWLIRHFFLNDMKAEEIDSPAFSLLDYILLTLRSWDEPELQPQVRANARIIDAHWPNLREKLDQILSKIPTACASTRDSIKFSRKIVRLIKQEAADEILQPQEQAGEEQNQDSSPSDSPVPLSSDTSGDDSIDAQSSADTGVQDKNPSAPKTLSDLIMVPASELPQSFDDQLAQSIHAAPFSIPLSTSSTNSLP
;
A
#
# COMPACT_ATOMS: atom_id res chain seq x y z
N MET A 1 -4.91 14.12 -34.76
CA MET A 1 -6.23 14.76 -34.56
C MET A 1 -6.85 14.08 -33.36
N ASN A 2 -6.80 14.71 -32.19
CA ASN A 2 -7.37 14.10 -30.99
C ASN A 2 -8.84 14.50 -30.94
N THR A 3 -9.74 13.53 -31.12
CA THR A 3 -11.17 13.73 -30.91
C THR A 3 -11.43 13.80 -29.41
N ASN A 4 -11.48 15.02 -28.87
CA ASN A 4 -11.81 15.30 -27.47
C ASN A 4 -13.21 14.76 -27.16
N ASN A 5 -13.28 13.52 -26.71
CA ASN A 5 -14.51 12.79 -26.46
C ASN A 5 -15.03 13.15 -25.06
N MET A 6 -15.27 14.45 -24.85
CA MET A 6 -15.66 15.07 -23.57
C MET A 6 -17.07 14.63 -23.17
N LYS A 7 -17.17 13.42 -22.64
CA LYS A 7 -18.34 12.93 -21.91
C LYS A 7 -18.33 13.58 -20.53
N ALA A 8 -19.49 14.05 -20.06
CA ALA A 8 -19.62 14.52 -18.69
C ALA A 8 -19.33 13.35 -17.72
N LEU A 9 -18.24 13.42 -16.95
CA LEU A 9 -17.82 12.32 -16.07
C LEU A 9 -18.93 11.90 -15.08
N PRO A 10 -19.73 12.83 -14.49
CA PRO A 10 -20.91 12.42 -13.71
C PRO A 10 -21.88 11.51 -14.45
N LEU A 11 -22.17 11.80 -15.73
CA LEU A 11 -23.08 10.98 -16.54
C LEU A 11 -22.45 9.63 -16.88
N VAL A 12 -21.13 9.58 -17.14
CA VAL A 12 -20.41 8.31 -17.37
C VAL A 12 -20.45 7.43 -16.13
N ALA A 13 -20.22 8.01 -14.95
CA ALA A 13 -20.26 7.31 -13.68
C ALA A 13 -21.66 6.71 -13.40
N SER A 14 -22.73 7.50 -13.55
CA SER A 14 -24.10 7.00 -13.41
C SER A 14 -24.43 5.89 -14.42
N MET A 15 -24.10 6.08 -15.70
CA MET A 15 -24.34 5.06 -16.75
C MET A 15 -23.52 3.77 -16.54
N LEU A 16 -22.35 3.85 -15.90
CA LEU A 16 -21.56 2.68 -15.52
C LEU A 16 -22.22 1.95 -14.34
N GLY A 17 -22.70 2.68 -13.33
CA GLY A 17 -23.53 2.14 -12.24
C GLY A 17 -24.75 1.37 -12.77
N ASP A 18 -25.56 1.99 -13.62
CA ASP A 18 -26.73 1.37 -14.27
C ASP A 18 -26.38 0.06 -14.99
N LYS A 19 -25.29 0.05 -15.75
CA LYS A 19 -24.78 -1.11 -16.51
C LYS A 19 -24.33 -2.26 -15.59
N LEU A 20 -23.72 -1.93 -14.46
CA LEU A 20 -23.28 -2.89 -13.44
C LEU A 20 -24.42 -3.29 -12.49
N GLY A 21 -25.53 -2.55 -12.47
CA GLY A 21 -26.68 -2.78 -11.60
C GLY A 21 -26.48 -2.30 -10.17
N VAL A 22 -25.79 -1.17 -9.98
CA VAL A 22 -25.53 -0.52 -8.69
C VAL A 22 -25.86 0.97 -8.76
N GLU A 23 -26.32 1.55 -7.66
CA GLU A 23 -26.63 2.99 -7.59
C GLU A 23 -25.33 3.80 -7.38
N VAL A 24 -25.17 4.89 -8.13
CA VAL A 24 -24.02 5.80 -8.04
C VAL A 24 -24.51 7.21 -7.71
N VAL A 25 -24.23 7.67 -6.49
CA VAL A 25 -24.59 9.01 -5.99
C VAL A 25 -23.35 9.91 -6.05
N ILE A 26 -23.50 11.11 -6.61
CA ILE A 26 -22.42 12.10 -6.75
C ILE A 26 -22.81 13.35 -5.98
N GLY A 27 -21.96 13.83 -5.06
CA GLY A 27 -22.32 14.94 -4.18
C GLY A 27 -21.16 15.60 -3.43
N ASP A 28 -21.52 16.42 -2.44
CA ASP A 28 -20.58 17.15 -1.59
C ASP A 28 -19.96 16.23 -0.52
N MET A 29 -19.01 15.42 -0.96
CA MET A 29 -18.23 14.50 -0.13
C MET A 29 -16.73 14.74 -0.29
N LYS A 30 -15.94 14.32 0.70
CA LYS A 30 -14.48 14.52 0.72
C LYS A 30 -13.68 13.46 -0.04
N THR A 31 -14.21 12.26 -0.16
CA THR A 31 -13.56 11.06 -0.72
C THR A 31 -14.64 10.14 -1.26
N ALA A 32 -14.30 9.20 -2.15
CA ALA A 32 -15.24 8.16 -2.54
C ALA A 32 -15.49 7.16 -1.39
N SER A 33 -16.64 6.48 -1.39
CA SER A 33 -16.98 5.42 -0.41
C SER A 33 -18.18 4.56 -0.85
N THR A 34 -18.37 3.40 -0.21
CA THR A 34 -19.55 2.52 -0.35
C THR A 34 -20.26 2.30 0.99
N ASP A 35 -21.57 2.02 0.96
CA ASP A 35 -22.29 1.41 2.11
C ASP A 35 -22.49 -0.12 1.95
N GLY A 36 -21.93 -0.71 0.89
CA GLY A 36 -22.18 -2.09 0.46
C GLY A 36 -23.42 -2.26 -0.42
N LYS A 37 -24.05 -1.16 -0.87
CA LYS A 37 -25.18 -1.15 -1.83
C LYS A 37 -25.13 0.01 -2.82
N ILE A 38 -24.77 1.19 -2.33
CA ILE A 38 -24.70 2.46 -3.07
C ILE A 38 -23.23 2.90 -3.10
N ILE A 39 -22.73 3.18 -4.30
CA ILE A 39 -21.42 3.80 -4.52
C ILE A 39 -21.61 5.31 -4.41
N MET A 40 -20.81 5.95 -3.58
CA MET A 40 -20.90 7.38 -3.30
C MET A 40 -19.60 8.04 -3.73
N LEU A 41 -19.71 9.06 -4.59
CA LEU A 41 -18.59 9.77 -5.20
C LEU A 41 -18.60 11.26 -4.81
N PRO A 42 -17.43 11.88 -4.64
CA PRO A 42 -17.32 13.33 -4.48
C PRO A 42 -17.66 14.06 -5.79
N ALA A 43 -17.77 15.38 -5.76
CA ALA A 43 -18.19 16.18 -6.91
C ALA A 43 -17.22 16.05 -8.11
N LEU A 44 -17.68 15.38 -9.18
CA LEU A 44 -16.86 15.07 -10.36
C LEU A 44 -16.94 16.15 -11.46
N PRO A 45 -15.85 16.40 -12.21
CA PRO A 45 -15.81 17.42 -13.25
C PRO A 45 -16.64 17.09 -14.50
N LEU A 46 -17.31 18.11 -15.05
CA LEU A 46 -18.03 18.03 -16.32
C LEU A 46 -17.10 17.76 -17.52
N CYS A 47 -15.83 18.19 -17.43
CA CYS A 47 -14.77 17.81 -18.34
C CYS A 47 -13.60 17.28 -17.51
N ALA A 48 -13.41 15.96 -17.53
CA ALA A 48 -12.30 15.29 -16.85
C ALA A 48 -11.11 15.08 -17.81
N GLU A 49 -9.92 14.96 -17.24
CA GLU A 49 -8.78 14.35 -17.93
C GLU A 49 -8.98 12.83 -18.02
N GLU A 50 -8.34 12.18 -18.99
CA GLU A 50 -8.54 10.75 -19.27
C GLU A 50 -8.17 9.85 -18.08
N GLU A 51 -7.11 10.22 -17.35
CA GLU A 51 -6.66 9.55 -16.12
C GLU A 51 -7.75 9.54 -15.02
N LEU A 52 -8.33 10.69 -14.68
CA LEU A 52 -9.42 10.78 -13.70
C LEU A 52 -10.68 10.01 -14.16
N ALA A 53 -10.94 9.96 -15.46
CA ALA A 53 -12.04 9.18 -16.00
C ALA A 53 -11.81 7.66 -15.83
N VAL A 54 -10.58 7.17 -16.00
CA VAL A 54 -10.26 5.74 -15.77
C VAL A 54 -10.21 5.41 -14.29
N LEU A 55 -9.68 6.29 -13.43
CA LEU A 55 -9.72 6.15 -11.96
C LEU A 55 -11.17 5.96 -11.45
N VAL A 56 -12.08 6.87 -11.82
CA VAL A 56 -13.50 6.78 -11.43
C VAL A 56 -14.17 5.53 -11.98
N ASN A 57 -13.93 5.16 -13.24
CA ASN A 57 -14.49 3.93 -13.81
C ASN A 57 -13.99 2.67 -13.09
N GLY A 58 -12.68 2.61 -12.78
CA GLY A 58 -12.07 1.48 -12.07
C GLY A 58 -12.56 1.34 -10.64
N TYR A 59 -12.73 2.45 -9.92
CA TYR A 59 -13.34 2.45 -8.59
C TYR A 59 -14.81 1.99 -8.62
N ILE A 60 -15.60 2.47 -9.57
CA ILE A 60 -17.00 2.00 -9.72
C ILE A 60 -17.05 0.50 -10.05
N ASP A 61 -16.17 0.00 -10.92
CA ASP A 61 -16.08 -1.43 -11.24
C ASP A 61 -15.66 -2.28 -10.02
N HIS A 62 -14.73 -1.79 -9.20
CA HIS A 62 -14.23 -2.45 -7.99
C HIS A 62 -15.31 -2.50 -6.90
N GLU A 63 -15.95 -1.37 -6.59
CA GLU A 63 -17.04 -1.32 -5.61
C GLU A 63 -18.25 -2.14 -6.05
N ALA A 64 -18.60 -2.11 -7.34
CA ALA A 64 -19.64 -2.97 -7.90
C ALA A 64 -19.28 -4.46 -7.79
N ALA A 65 -17.99 -4.82 -7.74
CA ALA A 65 -17.53 -6.17 -7.48
C ALA A 65 -17.79 -6.56 -6.01
N HIS A 66 -17.42 -5.72 -5.04
CA HIS A 66 -17.69 -5.98 -3.62
C HIS A 66 -19.20 -6.04 -3.31
N ILE A 67 -20.00 -5.07 -3.78
CA ILE A 67 -21.48 -5.06 -3.64
C ILE A 67 -22.11 -6.37 -4.18
N ARG A 68 -21.55 -6.94 -5.24
CA ARG A 68 -22.05 -8.13 -5.92
C ARG A 68 -21.53 -9.46 -5.35
N HIS A 69 -20.32 -9.49 -4.81
CA HIS A 69 -19.58 -10.72 -4.55
C HIS A 69 -19.04 -10.87 -3.11
N THR A 70 -19.11 -9.86 -2.25
CA THR A 70 -18.62 -9.94 -0.85
C THR A 70 -19.73 -10.30 0.15
N ASP A 71 -19.54 -11.39 0.91
CA ASP A 71 -20.36 -11.72 2.08
C ASP A 71 -19.91 -10.86 3.28
N PHE A 72 -20.30 -9.58 3.27
CA PHE A 72 -19.95 -8.60 4.32
C PHE A 72 -20.36 -9.07 5.72
N GLU A 73 -21.45 -9.82 5.84
CA GLU A 73 -21.86 -10.43 7.11
C GLU A 73 -20.94 -11.59 7.51
N ALA A 74 -20.39 -12.40 6.59
CA ALA A 74 -19.32 -13.34 6.96
C ALA A 74 -18.07 -12.64 7.48
N ILE A 75 -17.62 -11.54 6.85
CA ILE A 75 -16.47 -10.75 7.34
C ILE A 75 -16.74 -10.29 8.77
N LYS A 76 -17.85 -9.57 8.98
CA LYS A 76 -18.29 -9.01 10.27
C LYS A 76 -18.47 -10.07 11.35
N ASN A 77 -19.14 -11.19 11.04
CA ASN A 77 -19.33 -12.29 12.00
C ASN A 77 -18.06 -13.11 12.24
N SER A 78 -17.07 -13.07 11.35
CA SER A 78 -15.80 -13.79 11.53
C SER A 78 -14.91 -13.16 12.61
N ARG A 79 -15.03 -11.86 12.89
CA ARG A 79 -14.24 -11.11 13.88
C ARG A 79 -12.73 -11.22 13.65
N LEU A 80 -12.27 -10.79 12.48
CA LEU A 80 -10.84 -10.68 12.16
C LEU A 80 -10.15 -9.66 13.10
N ASN A 81 -8.89 -9.92 13.46
CA ASN A 81 -7.99 -8.91 14.03
C ASN A 81 -7.44 -8.01 12.89
N PRO A 82 -6.79 -6.86 13.18
CA PRO A 82 -6.31 -5.92 12.15
C PRO A 82 -5.48 -6.57 11.04
N LEU A 83 -4.48 -7.37 11.40
CA LEU A 83 -3.62 -8.09 10.45
C LEU A 83 -4.41 -9.14 9.64
N GLU A 84 -5.32 -9.88 10.28
CA GLU A 84 -6.24 -10.77 9.56
C GLU A 84 -7.14 -10.00 8.58
N LYS A 85 -7.62 -8.80 8.93
CA LYS A 85 -8.50 -8.02 8.03
C LYS A 85 -7.75 -7.41 6.86
N HIS A 86 -6.57 -6.82 7.08
CA HIS A 86 -5.73 -6.27 6.02
C HIS A 86 -5.40 -7.35 4.96
N ILE A 87 -4.92 -8.53 5.40
CA ILE A 87 -4.62 -9.65 4.48
C ILE A 87 -5.90 -10.25 3.87
N GLU A 88 -7.07 -10.09 4.51
CA GLU A 88 -8.36 -10.55 3.95
C GLU A 88 -8.87 -9.61 2.85
N ASN A 89 -8.73 -8.29 2.96
CA ASN A 89 -8.96 -7.35 1.84
C ASN A 89 -8.13 -7.80 0.64
N THR A 90 -6.79 -7.81 0.77
CA THR A 90 -5.86 -8.13 -0.34
C THR A 90 -6.22 -9.37 -1.16
N ILE A 91 -6.84 -10.38 -0.53
CA ILE A 91 -7.29 -11.63 -1.15
C ILE A 91 -8.73 -11.52 -1.68
N GLU A 92 -9.61 -10.80 -0.99
CA GLU A 92 -11.00 -10.53 -1.38
C GLU A 92 -11.07 -9.59 -2.59
N ASP A 93 -10.31 -8.49 -2.64
CA ASP A 93 -10.29 -7.54 -3.77
C ASP A 93 -9.95 -8.29 -5.07
N TRP A 94 -8.82 -9.01 -5.06
CA TRP A 94 -8.35 -9.84 -6.18
C TRP A 94 -9.43 -10.85 -6.63
N ARG A 95 -10.16 -11.43 -5.67
CA ARG A 95 -11.21 -12.41 -5.93
C ARG A 95 -12.46 -11.75 -6.54
N VAL A 96 -12.95 -10.64 -5.99
CA VAL A 96 -14.17 -10.00 -6.51
C VAL A 96 -13.94 -9.39 -7.89
N GLU A 97 -12.76 -8.81 -8.13
CA GLU A 97 -12.32 -8.35 -9.45
C GLU A 97 -12.35 -9.51 -10.47
N HIS A 98 -11.86 -10.69 -10.08
CA HIS A 98 -11.94 -11.91 -10.89
C HIS A 98 -13.38 -12.42 -11.11
N GLU A 99 -14.26 -12.34 -10.11
CA GLU A 99 -15.65 -12.76 -10.26
C GLU A 99 -16.44 -11.81 -11.17
N ILE A 100 -16.30 -10.48 -11.02
CA ILE A 100 -17.06 -9.52 -11.83
C ILE A 100 -16.62 -9.55 -13.30
N VAL A 101 -15.32 -9.75 -13.58
CA VAL A 101 -14.75 -9.87 -14.93
C VAL A 101 -15.34 -11.05 -15.72
N LYS A 102 -15.80 -12.12 -15.07
CA LYS A 102 -16.51 -13.24 -15.75
C LYS A 102 -17.82 -12.80 -16.39
N ARG A 103 -18.45 -11.73 -15.89
CA ARG A 103 -19.71 -11.16 -16.38
C ARG A 103 -19.49 -9.87 -17.18
N TYR A 104 -18.52 -9.05 -16.78
CA TYR A 104 -18.21 -7.75 -17.34
C TYR A 104 -16.72 -7.70 -17.73
N PRO A 105 -16.30 -8.34 -18.84
CA PRO A 105 -14.89 -8.53 -19.16
C PRO A 105 -14.10 -7.23 -19.36
N GLY A 106 -14.76 -6.12 -19.72
CA GLY A 106 -14.11 -4.81 -19.86
C GLY A 106 -13.57 -4.21 -18.54
N CYS A 107 -14.06 -4.67 -17.39
CA CYS A 107 -13.54 -4.21 -16.08
C CYS A 107 -12.06 -4.63 -15.89
N ARG A 108 -11.62 -5.70 -16.57
CA ARG A 108 -10.23 -6.17 -16.57
C ARG A 108 -9.25 -5.10 -17.03
N ASP A 109 -9.61 -4.30 -18.03
CA ASP A 109 -8.72 -3.27 -18.57
C ASP A 109 -8.61 -2.08 -17.59
N HIS A 110 -9.70 -1.72 -16.90
CA HIS A 110 -9.66 -0.74 -15.82
C HIS A 110 -8.82 -1.24 -14.63
N PHE A 111 -9.05 -2.47 -14.14
CA PHE A 111 -8.27 -3.04 -13.03
C PHE A 111 -6.77 -3.13 -13.35
N ARG A 112 -6.41 -3.55 -14.57
CA ARG A 112 -5.00 -3.55 -15.01
C ARG A 112 -4.42 -2.15 -15.16
N TRP A 113 -5.22 -1.15 -15.54
CA TRP A 113 -4.77 0.24 -15.54
C TRP A 113 -4.53 0.74 -14.10
N LEU A 114 -5.45 0.48 -13.16
CA LEU A 114 -5.27 0.82 -11.74
C LEU A 114 -4.00 0.16 -11.16
N ILE A 115 -3.80 -1.13 -11.43
CA ILE A 115 -2.62 -1.87 -10.96
C ILE A 115 -1.31 -1.25 -11.50
N ARG A 116 -1.28 -0.81 -12.76
CA ARG A 116 -0.12 -0.05 -13.27
C ARG A 116 0.03 1.31 -12.60
N HIS A 117 -1.06 2.07 -12.47
CA HIS A 117 -1.04 3.42 -11.89
C HIS A 117 -0.49 3.40 -10.44
N PHE A 118 -1.05 2.57 -9.56
CA PHE A 118 -0.65 2.51 -8.16
C PHE A 118 0.69 1.80 -7.89
N PHE A 119 1.08 0.80 -8.69
CA PHE A 119 2.22 -0.07 -8.36
C PHE A 119 3.40 -0.05 -9.35
N LEU A 120 3.30 0.66 -10.49
CA LEU A 120 4.43 0.90 -11.41
C LEU A 120 4.83 2.38 -11.50
N ASN A 121 3.88 3.32 -11.48
CA ASN A 121 4.18 4.73 -11.74
C ASN A 121 4.78 5.43 -10.50
N ASP A 122 4.28 5.13 -9.31
CA ASP A 122 4.86 5.62 -8.05
C ASP A 122 6.12 4.82 -7.67
N MET A 123 7.20 4.99 -8.45
CA MET A 123 8.57 4.65 -8.01
C MET A 123 9.10 5.67 -6.98
N LYS A 124 8.26 6.04 -6.01
CA LYS A 124 8.74 6.61 -4.75
C LYS A 124 9.40 5.49 -3.96
N ALA A 125 10.71 5.42 -4.05
CA ALA A 125 11.52 4.74 -3.04
C ALA A 125 11.51 5.56 -1.73
N GLU A 126 10.33 5.73 -1.15
CA GLU A 126 10.22 5.91 0.29
C GLU A 126 10.69 4.58 0.88
N GLU A 127 11.87 4.59 1.53
CA GLU A 127 12.45 3.40 2.11
C GLU A 127 11.55 2.94 3.27
N ILE A 128 10.71 1.94 3.01
CA ILE A 128 9.90 1.26 4.02
C ILE A 128 10.88 0.51 4.94
N ASP A 129 11.34 1.21 5.98
CA ASP A 129 12.22 0.73 7.07
C ASP A 129 11.47 -0.21 8.02
N SER A 130 10.75 -1.16 7.42
CA SER A 130 9.87 -2.15 8.03
C SER A 130 9.90 -3.41 7.15
N PRO A 131 10.84 -4.34 7.41
CA PRO A 131 10.84 -5.65 6.79
C PRO A 131 9.50 -6.38 6.96
N ALA A 132 8.78 -6.07 8.05
CA ALA A 132 7.48 -6.66 8.35
C ALA A 132 6.34 -6.11 7.47
N PHE A 133 6.41 -4.85 7.00
CA PHE A 133 5.48 -4.35 5.97
C PHE A 133 5.85 -4.85 4.57
N SER A 134 7.14 -5.06 4.27
CA SER A 134 7.55 -5.75 3.04
C SER A 134 6.92 -7.15 2.89
N LEU A 135 6.52 -7.80 3.99
CA LEU A 135 5.74 -9.05 3.97
C LEU A 135 4.29 -8.86 3.48
N LEU A 136 3.66 -7.74 3.85
CA LEU A 136 2.31 -7.37 3.37
C LEU A 136 2.35 -6.95 1.90
N ASP A 137 3.31 -6.08 1.55
CA ASP A 137 3.57 -5.66 0.17
C ASP A 137 3.86 -6.85 -0.73
N TYR A 138 4.62 -7.84 -0.26
CA TYR A 138 4.88 -9.07 -0.99
C TYR A 138 3.60 -9.87 -1.28
N ILE A 139 2.67 -9.97 -0.33
CA ILE A 139 1.37 -10.65 -0.54
C ILE A 139 0.56 -9.88 -1.59
N LEU A 140 0.42 -8.56 -1.42
CA LEU A 140 -0.31 -7.68 -2.33
C LEU A 140 0.26 -7.72 -3.76
N LEU A 141 1.55 -7.43 -3.91
CA LEU A 141 2.24 -7.42 -5.20
C LEU A 141 2.24 -8.81 -5.85
N THR A 142 2.34 -9.90 -5.08
CA THR A 142 2.25 -11.27 -5.64
C THR A 142 0.89 -11.48 -6.28
N LEU A 143 -0.21 -11.17 -5.58
CA LEU A 143 -1.58 -11.33 -6.09
C LEU A 143 -1.83 -10.42 -7.31
N ARG A 144 -1.44 -9.14 -7.25
CA ARG A 144 -1.60 -8.20 -8.37
C ARG A 144 -0.72 -8.57 -9.58
N SER A 145 0.43 -9.23 -9.36
CA SER A 145 1.32 -9.67 -10.46
C SER A 145 0.78 -10.82 -11.31
N TRP A 146 -0.31 -11.49 -10.88
CA TRP A 146 -0.94 -12.56 -11.67
C TRP A 146 -1.71 -12.00 -12.88
N ASP A 147 -2.29 -10.81 -12.76
CA ASP A 147 -2.82 -10.05 -13.91
C ASP A 147 -1.76 -9.17 -14.55
N GLU A 148 -0.82 -8.64 -13.77
CA GLU A 148 0.18 -7.68 -14.25
C GLU A 148 1.64 -8.11 -13.99
N PRO A 149 2.23 -8.97 -14.86
CA PRO A 149 3.59 -9.49 -14.72
C PRO A 149 4.69 -8.42 -14.70
N GLU A 150 4.40 -7.18 -15.08
CA GLU A 150 5.32 -6.04 -14.96
C GLU A 150 5.72 -5.76 -13.50
N LEU A 151 4.93 -6.20 -12.51
CA LEU A 151 5.23 -6.08 -11.06
C LEU A 151 6.27 -7.06 -10.52
N GLN A 152 6.71 -8.02 -11.34
CA GLN A 152 7.66 -9.04 -10.92
C GLN A 152 9.02 -8.51 -10.39
N PRO A 153 9.55 -7.32 -10.75
CA PRO A 153 10.68 -6.70 -10.06
C PRO A 153 10.38 -6.36 -8.59
N GLN A 154 9.23 -5.74 -8.30
CA GLN A 154 8.80 -5.33 -6.96
C GLN A 154 8.49 -6.55 -6.07
N VAL A 155 7.88 -7.59 -6.64
CA VAL A 155 7.71 -8.90 -5.97
C VAL A 155 9.07 -9.48 -5.57
N ARG A 156 10.07 -9.46 -6.47
CA ARG A 156 11.43 -9.92 -6.17
C ARG A 156 12.21 -9.03 -5.22
N ALA A 157 11.89 -7.73 -5.13
CA ALA A 157 12.51 -6.82 -4.17
C ALA A 157 12.07 -7.20 -2.74
N ASN A 158 10.76 -7.26 -2.49
CA ASN A 158 10.21 -7.67 -1.20
C ASN A 158 10.57 -9.11 -0.83
N ALA A 159 10.61 -10.03 -1.80
CA ALA A 159 11.08 -11.41 -1.58
C ALA A 159 12.49 -11.49 -0.98
N ARG A 160 13.41 -10.61 -1.39
CA ARG A 160 14.77 -10.55 -0.83
C ARG A 160 14.80 -10.04 0.59
N ILE A 161 13.93 -9.08 0.93
CA ILE A 161 13.80 -8.54 2.29
C ILE A 161 13.29 -9.66 3.22
N ILE A 162 12.27 -10.41 2.80
CA ILE A 162 11.72 -11.55 3.54
C ILE A 162 12.77 -12.66 3.69
N ASP A 163 13.42 -13.09 2.59
CA ASP A 163 14.41 -14.16 2.63
C ASP A 163 15.65 -13.82 3.48
N ALA A 164 15.95 -12.53 3.67
CA ALA A 164 17.05 -12.05 4.52
C ALA A 164 16.70 -12.00 6.02
N HIS A 165 15.44 -11.71 6.38
CA HIS A 165 15.02 -11.60 7.79
C HIS A 165 14.40 -12.91 8.32
N TRP A 166 13.65 -13.62 7.49
CA TRP A 166 12.92 -14.84 7.85
C TRP A 166 13.14 -15.95 6.82
N PRO A 167 14.31 -16.61 6.84
CA PRO A 167 14.60 -17.74 5.96
C PRO A 167 13.48 -18.79 6.01
N ASN A 168 13.10 -19.31 4.85
CA ASN A 168 12.01 -20.28 4.64
C ASN A 168 10.57 -19.75 4.81
N LEU A 169 10.31 -18.57 5.42
CA LEU A 169 8.95 -18.00 5.53
C LEU A 169 8.31 -17.83 4.15
N ARG A 170 9.06 -17.26 3.19
CA ARG A 170 8.56 -17.02 1.83
C ARG A 170 8.11 -18.31 1.15
N GLU A 171 8.87 -19.40 1.24
CA GLU A 171 8.49 -20.67 0.61
C GLU A 171 7.26 -21.32 1.26
N LYS A 172 7.09 -21.15 2.58
CA LYS A 172 5.87 -21.57 3.29
C LYS A 172 4.66 -20.72 2.86
N LEU A 173 4.86 -19.42 2.61
CA LEU A 173 3.86 -18.47 2.14
C LEU A 173 3.46 -18.70 0.67
N ASP A 174 4.42 -18.92 -0.23
CA ASP A 174 4.22 -19.28 -1.63
C ASP A 174 3.31 -20.51 -1.77
N GLN A 175 3.50 -21.51 -0.91
CA GLN A 175 2.66 -22.71 -0.81
C GLN A 175 1.22 -22.44 -0.31
N ILE A 176 0.94 -21.23 0.19
CA ILE A 176 -0.41 -20.75 0.51
C ILE A 176 -0.95 -19.92 -0.66
N LEU A 177 -0.21 -18.91 -1.12
CA LEU A 177 -0.65 -17.96 -2.15
C LEU A 177 -0.98 -18.67 -3.47
N SER A 178 -0.13 -19.60 -3.91
CA SER A 178 -0.34 -20.42 -5.13
C SER A 178 -1.65 -21.23 -5.17
N LYS A 179 -2.37 -21.37 -4.04
CA LYS A 179 -3.65 -22.08 -3.95
C LYS A 179 -4.86 -21.14 -3.98
N ILE A 180 -4.67 -19.83 -3.83
CA ILE A 180 -5.76 -18.83 -3.89
C ILE A 180 -6.50 -18.89 -5.24
N PRO A 181 -5.84 -18.93 -6.42
CA PRO A 181 -6.54 -18.91 -7.71
C PRO A 181 -7.45 -20.10 -8.01
N THR A 182 -7.32 -21.21 -7.27
CA THR A 182 -8.10 -22.45 -7.49
C THR A 182 -9.01 -22.83 -6.33
N ALA A 183 -8.82 -22.23 -5.14
CA ALA A 183 -9.60 -22.58 -3.95
C ALA A 183 -10.22 -21.37 -3.21
N CYS A 184 -9.94 -20.13 -3.62
CA CYS A 184 -10.58 -18.94 -3.04
C CYS A 184 -11.90 -18.62 -3.77
N ALA A 185 -12.92 -19.44 -3.59
CA ALA A 185 -14.19 -19.34 -4.31
C ALA A 185 -15.23 -18.40 -3.66
N SER A 186 -14.96 -17.89 -2.45
CA SER A 186 -15.87 -17.02 -1.70
C SER A 186 -15.13 -16.17 -0.66
N THR A 187 -15.80 -15.16 -0.11
CA THR A 187 -15.35 -14.41 1.09
C THR A 187 -15.10 -15.33 2.30
N ARG A 188 -15.76 -16.49 2.37
CA ARG A 188 -15.49 -17.48 3.43
C ARG A 188 -14.19 -18.23 3.20
N ASP A 189 -13.62 -18.13 2.00
CA ASP A 189 -12.32 -18.69 1.64
C ASP A 189 -11.20 -17.63 1.74
N SER A 190 -11.44 -16.35 1.39
CA SER A 190 -10.51 -15.25 1.69
C SER A 190 -10.18 -15.21 3.19
N ILE A 191 -11.21 -15.27 4.04
CA ILE A 191 -11.12 -15.39 5.50
C ILE A 191 -10.31 -16.62 5.94
N LYS A 192 -10.41 -17.77 5.24
CA LYS A 192 -9.61 -18.97 5.56
C LYS A 192 -8.15 -18.79 5.16
N PHE A 193 -7.88 -18.19 4.00
CA PHE A 193 -6.53 -17.95 3.50
C PHE A 193 -5.79 -16.91 4.34
N SER A 194 -6.39 -15.75 4.62
CA SER A 194 -5.85 -14.75 5.56
C SER A 194 -5.49 -15.39 6.90
N ARG A 195 -6.42 -16.14 7.52
CA ARG A 195 -6.19 -16.86 8.77
C ARG A 195 -5.14 -17.97 8.67
N LYS A 196 -4.83 -18.48 7.48
CA LYS A 196 -3.74 -19.43 7.28
C LYS A 196 -2.39 -18.70 7.22
N ILE A 197 -2.34 -17.55 6.55
CA ILE A 197 -1.17 -16.68 6.48
C ILE A 197 -0.83 -16.11 7.87
N VAL A 198 -1.80 -15.54 8.59
CA VAL A 198 -1.57 -15.01 9.94
C VAL A 198 -1.18 -16.10 10.95
N ARG A 199 -1.61 -17.35 10.77
CA ARG A 199 -1.09 -18.48 11.56
C ARG A 199 0.35 -18.82 11.23
N LEU A 200 0.74 -18.81 9.95
CA LEU A 200 2.14 -18.98 9.53
C LEU A 200 3.02 -17.87 10.14
N ILE A 201 2.62 -16.60 10.00
CA ILE A 201 3.34 -15.46 10.60
C ILE A 201 3.51 -15.66 12.12
N LYS A 202 2.46 -16.11 12.83
CA LYS A 202 2.49 -16.43 14.28
C LYS A 202 3.32 -17.67 14.64
N GLN A 203 3.68 -18.52 13.68
CA GLN A 203 4.56 -19.67 13.90
C GLN A 203 6.02 -19.24 13.74
N GLU A 204 6.37 -18.59 12.63
CA GLU A 204 7.74 -18.06 12.44
C GLU A 204 8.10 -17.03 13.53
N ALA A 205 7.16 -16.17 13.95
CA ALA A 205 7.35 -15.22 15.06
C ALA A 205 7.67 -15.87 16.42
N ALA A 206 7.23 -17.12 16.64
CA ALA A 206 7.58 -17.88 17.84
C ALA A 206 8.95 -18.55 17.69
N ASP A 207 9.28 -19.03 16.49
CA ASP A 207 10.58 -19.61 16.17
C ASP A 207 11.72 -18.57 16.14
N GLU A 208 11.42 -17.29 15.85
CA GLU A 208 12.33 -16.14 16.05
C GLU A 208 12.76 -16.01 17.51
N ILE A 209 11.80 -16.06 18.45
CA ILE A 209 12.05 -15.87 19.89
C ILE A 209 12.82 -17.06 20.51
N LEU A 210 12.75 -18.23 19.89
CA LEU A 210 13.40 -19.46 20.37
C LEU A 210 14.83 -19.66 19.85
N GLN A 211 15.28 -18.85 18.89
CA GLN A 211 16.66 -18.88 18.39
C GLN A 211 17.56 -17.98 19.26
N PRO A 212 18.67 -18.50 19.82
CA PRO A 212 19.62 -17.68 20.56
C PRO A 212 20.25 -16.59 19.68
N GLN A 213 20.44 -15.39 20.22
CA GLN A 213 21.19 -14.31 19.55
C GLN A 213 22.70 -14.60 19.55
N GLU A 214 23.16 -15.53 18.72
CA GLU A 214 24.60 -15.79 18.49
C GLU A 214 25.26 -14.70 17.60
N GLN A 215 25.22 -13.42 18.03
CA GLN A 215 26.13 -12.37 17.53
C GLN A 215 26.08 -11.04 18.33
N ALA A 216 26.76 -11.00 19.49
CA ALA A 216 27.30 -9.78 20.11
C ALA A 216 28.23 -10.14 21.31
N GLY A 217 29.42 -10.71 21.05
CA GLY A 217 30.20 -11.35 22.12
C GLY A 217 31.71 -11.53 21.90
N GLU A 218 32.39 -10.58 21.25
CA GLU A 218 33.87 -10.58 21.22
C GLU A 218 34.46 -9.80 22.40
N GLU A 219 34.50 -10.43 23.58
CA GLU A 219 35.39 -9.98 24.67
C GLU A 219 36.85 -10.31 24.34
N GLN A 220 37.56 -9.42 23.64
CA GLN A 220 39.01 -9.51 23.55
C GLN A 220 39.66 -8.95 24.82
N ASN A 221 40.13 -9.85 25.70
CA ASN A 221 40.87 -9.47 26.90
C ASN A 221 42.00 -10.47 27.22
N GLN A 222 43.23 -10.12 26.87
CA GLN A 222 44.44 -10.77 27.37
C GLN A 222 45.63 -9.81 27.26
N ASP A 223 46.44 -9.75 28.32
CA ASP A 223 47.41 -8.67 28.61
C ASP A 223 48.83 -9.24 28.89
N SER A 224 49.82 -8.36 29.08
CA SER A 224 51.20 -8.60 29.60
C SER A 224 52.33 -8.92 28.58
N SER A 225 52.86 -7.87 27.92
CA SER A 225 54.19 -7.20 28.12
C SER A 225 55.47 -8.01 28.55
N PRO A 226 56.73 -7.46 28.58
CA PRO A 226 57.25 -6.11 28.21
C PRO A 226 58.61 -6.04 27.43
N SER A 227 59.05 -4.81 27.11
CA SER A 227 60.46 -4.34 26.83
C SER A 227 61.18 -4.77 25.52
N ASP A 228 62.15 -4.04 24.94
CA ASP A 228 62.88 -2.82 25.38
C ASP A 228 63.34 -1.87 24.22
N SER A 229 63.35 -0.55 24.50
CA SER A 229 64.18 0.62 24.07
C SER A 229 65.26 0.57 22.94
N PRO A 230 65.81 1.74 22.43
CA PRO A 230 65.21 3.08 22.18
C PRO A 230 65.80 3.95 20.99
N VAL A 231 65.11 5.05 20.59
CA VAL A 231 65.55 6.37 19.99
C VAL A 231 66.40 6.47 18.68
N PRO A 232 66.59 7.67 18.04
CA PRO A 232 65.70 8.84 17.78
C PRO A 232 65.78 9.41 16.32
N LEU A 233 64.93 10.40 15.94
CA LEU A 233 65.33 11.80 15.57
C LEU A 233 64.14 12.72 15.16
N SER A 234 64.22 14.02 15.52
CA SER A 234 63.73 15.30 14.92
C SER A 234 62.64 15.37 13.80
N SER A 235 61.84 16.44 13.64
CA SER A 235 61.75 17.79 14.28
C SER A 235 60.45 18.53 13.89
N ASP A 236 60.04 19.54 14.69
CA ASP A 236 59.30 20.80 14.40
C ASP A 236 58.17 20.85 13.33
N THR A 237 57.04 21.55 13.50
CA THR A 237 56.91 22.95 13.98
C THR A 237 55.49 23.29 14.49
N SER A 238 55.32 24.47 15.12
CA SER A 238 54.06 25.16 15.47
C SER A 238 53.12 25.48 14.28
N GLY A 239 51.83 25.79 14.44
CA GLY A 239 50.98 25.92 15.64
C GLY A 239 49.78 26.87 15.40
N ASP A 240 49.08 27.24 16.49
CA ASP A 240 48.10 28.35 16.65
C ASP A 240 46.57 28.10 16.48
N ASP A 241 45.83 28.78 17.38
CA ASP A 241 44.41 29.12 17.62
C ASP A 241 43.27 28.88 16.57
N SER A 242 41.95 28.98 16.91
CA SER A 242 41.17 28.77 18.17
C SER A 242 39.64 28.90 17.93
N ILE A 243 38.85 28.51 18.93
CA ILE A 243 37.42 28.79 19.24
C ILE A 243 36.90 30.19 18.81
N ASP A 244 35.60 30.46 18.61
CA ASP A 244 34.33 29.78 19.03
C ASP A 244 33.32 29.82 17.82
N ALA A 245 31.97 29.75 17.82
CA ALA A 245 30.91 29.89 18.84
C ALA A 245 29.50 29.39 18.40
N GLN A 246 28.56 29.44 19.36
CA GLN A 246 27.09 29.56 19.25
C GLN A 246 26.22 28.33 18.93
N SER A 247 25.62 27.79 20.00
CA SER A 247 24.38 27.02 19.98
C SER A 247 23.16 27.93 19.78
N SER A 248 22.04 27.34 19.38
CA SER A 248 20.70 27.87 19.64
C SER A 248 19.75 26.69 19.86
N ALA A 249 19.18 26.62 21.06
CA ALA A 249 18.26 25.57 21.45
C ALA A 249 16.83 26.02 21.14
N ASP A 250 16.11 25.24 20.34
CA ASP A 250 14.66 25.32 20.23
C ASP A 250 14.03 24.03 20.76
N THR A 251 12.85 24.15 21.34
CA THR A 251 12.18 23.09 22.10
C THR A 251 11.53 22.07 21.19
N GLY A 252 12.26 20.99 20.91
CA GLY A 252 11.76 19.85 20.15
C GLY A 252 10.54 19.18 20.78
N VAL A 253 9.35 19.53 20.28
CA VAL A 253 8.16 18.67 20.38
C VAL A 253 8.44 17.44 19.51
N GLN A 254 8.83 16.34 20.16
CA GLN A 254 8.97 15.06 19.48
C GLN A 254 7.57 14.52 19.16
N ASP A 255 7.09 14.77 17.93
CA ASP A 255 6.02 13.98 17.33
C ASP A 255 6.51 12.52 17.25
N LYS A 256 6.06 11.72 18.23
CA LYS A 256 6.30 10.28 18.26
C LYS A 256 5.38 9.59 17.27
N ASN A 257 5.71 9.73 16.00
CA ASN A 257 5.26 8.77 14.99
C ASN A 257 5.69 7.37 15.47
N PRO A 258 4.77 6.39 15.56
CA PRO A 258 5.15 5.04 15.96
C PRO A 258 6.15 4.48 14.95
N SER A 259 7.24 3.89 15.44
CA SER A 259 8.26 3.31 14.57
C SER A 259 7.67 2.04 13.93
N ALA A 260 7.80 1.94 12.60
CA ALA A 260 7.21 0.84 11.85
C ALA A 260 7.78 -0.53 12.31
N PRO A 261 6.96 -1.60 12.31
CA PRO A 261 7.31 -2.90 12.90
C PRO A 261 8.55 -3.50 12.23
N LYS A 262 9.47 -4.06 13.01
CA LYS A 262 10.71 -4.65 12.47
C LYS A 262 10.76 -6.17 12.59
N THR A 263 9.99 -6.74 13.50
CA THR A 263 9.81 -8.20 13.68
C THR A 263 8.40 -8.64 13.29
N LEU A 264 8.18 -9.95 13.09
CA LEU A 264 6.82 -10.48 12.92
C LEU A 264 6.00 -10.36 14.21
N SER A 265 6.65 -10.39 15.38
CA SER A 265 6.01 -10.18 16.68
C SER A 265 5.38 -8.78 16.78
N ASP A 266 6.08 -7.74 16.31
CA ASP A 266 5.53 -6.39 16.22
C ASP A 266 4.30 -6.38 15.29
N LEU A 267 4.44 -6.93 14.08
CA LEU A 267 3.39 -7.00 13.04
C LEU A 267 2.09 -7.64 13.53
N ILE A 268 2.19 -8.65 14.39
CA ILE A 268 1.04 -9.34 15.01
C ILE A 268 0.27 -8.42 15.98
N MET A 269 0.92 -7.39 16.52
CA MET A 269 0.36 -6.46 17.52
C MET A 269 0.00 -5.07 16.95
N VAL A 270 0.41 -4.74 15.71
CA VAL A 270 0.11 -3.44 15.07
C VAL A 270 -1.40 -3.14 15.07
N PRO A 271 -1.84 -1.96 15.56
CA PRO A 271 -3.24 -1.55 15.50
C PRO A 271 -3.64 -1.17 14.07
N ALA A 272 -4.95 -1.23 13.77
CA ALA A 272 -5.47 -0.97 12.42
C ALA A 272 -5.11 0.43 11.86
N SER A 273 -4.81 1.40 12.72
CA SER A 273 -4.38 2.77 12.36
C SER A 273 -2.92 2.89 11.95
N GLU A 274 -2.11 1.85 12.15
CA GLU A 274 -0.66 1.84 11.89
C GLU A 274 -0.27 0.81 10.81
N LEU A 275 -1.21 0.00 10.33
CA LEU A 275 -1.00 -0.87 9.17
C LEU A 275 -0.93 -0.03 7.87
N PRO A 276 -0.28 -0.55 6.80
CA PRO A 276 -0.31 0.09 5.49
C PRO A 276 -1.75 0.28 5.00
N GLN A 277 -1.99 1.43 4.37
CA GLN A 277 -3.30 1.81 3.82
C GLN A 277 -3.75 0.80 2.75
N SER A 278 -5.02 0.36 2.79
CA SER A 278 -5.52 -0.63 1.83
C SER A 278 -5.56 -0.06 0.40
N PHE A 279 -5.59 -0.93 -0.61
CA PHE A 279 -5.73 -0.51 -2.00
C PHE A 279 -7.03 0.29 -2.21
N ASP A 280 -8.12 -0.17 -1.61
CA ASP A 280 -9.45 0.44 -1.64
C ASP A 280 -9.42 1.87 -1.06
N ASP A 281 -8.75 2.06 0.08
CA ASP A 281 -8.54 3.37 0.71
C ASP A 281 -7.68 4.30 -0.16
N GLN A 282 -6.61 3.79 -0.79
CA GLN A 282 -5.75 4.57 -1.71
C GLN A 282 -6.53 5.01 -2.96
N LEU A 283 -7.31 4.08 -3.54
CA LEU A 283 -8.14 4.31 -4.70
C LEU A 283 -9.24 5.34 -4.40
N ALA A 284 -9.93 5.21 -3.26
CA ALA A 284 -10.95 6.16 -2.82
C ALA A 284 -10.41 7.58 -2.62
N GLN A 285 -9.20 7.72 -2.05
CA GLN A 285 -8.55 9.01 -1.80
C GLN A 285 -7.98 9.66 -3.07
N SER A 286 -7.57 8.86 -4.07
CA SER A 286 -7.12 9.39 -5.37
C SER A 286 -8.23 10.17 -6.12
N ILE A 287 -9.49 9.85 -5.84
CA ILE A 287 -10.67 10.56 -6.38
C ILE A 287 -10.91 11.82 -5.52
N HIS A 288 -10.03 12.81 -5.64
CA HIS A 288 -10.15 14.08 -4.92
C HIS A 288 -11.08 15.07 -5.65
N ALA A 289 -11.91 15.80 -4.90
CA ALA A 289 -12.73 16.88 -5.45
C ALA A 289 -11.88 18.10 -5.85
N ALA A 290 -11.67 18.33 -7.15
CA ALA A 290 -11.07 19.57 -7.63
C ALA A 290 -12.05 20.74 -7.44
N PRO A 291 -11.66 21.86 -6.78
CA PRO A 291 -12.55 23.01 -6.63
C PRO A 291 -12.78 23.68 -7.98
N PHE A 292 -14.04 23.78 -8.41
CA PHE A 292 -14.42 24.42 -9.66
C PHE A 292 -14.24 25.93 -9.63
N SER A 293 -13.02 26.36 -9.93
CA SER A 293 -12.72 27.73 -10.38
C SER A 293 -13.42 27.98 -11.72
N ILE A 294 -14.73 28.27 -11.67
CA ILE A 294 -15.50 28.78 -12.80
C ILE A 294 -14.78 30.05 -13.28
N PRO A 295 -14.28 30.11 -14.54
CA PRO A 295 -13.73 31.35 -15.06
C PRO A 295 -14.86 32.38 -15.11
N LEU A 296 -14.72 33.48 -14.37
CA LEU A 296 -15.64 34.62 -14.55
C LEU A 296 -15.53 35.07 -16.01
N SER A 297 -16.64 34.96 -16.74
CA SER A 297 -16.73 35.48 -18.09
C SER A 297 -16.62 37.00 -18.02
N THR A 298 -15.46 37.54 -18.37
CA THR A 298 -15.23 38.98 -18.47
C THR A 298 -16.01 39.52 -19.66
N SER A 299 -17.26 39.89 -19.40
CA SER A 299 -18.17 40.53 -20.36
C SER A 299 -17.75 41.97 -20.66
N SER A 300 -16.56 42.13 -21.24
CA SER A 300 -16.04 43.40 -21.74
C SER A 300 -16.82 43.78 -22.99
N THR A 301 -17.67 44.79 -22.85
CA THR A 301 -18.59 45.26 -23.90
C THR A 301 -17.85 45.76 -25.14
N ASN A 302 -18.36 45.41 -26.31
CA ASN A 302 -17.91 45.95 -27.58
C ASN A 302 -18.29 47.43 -27.67
N SER A 303 -17.31 48.32 -27.85
CA SER A 303 -17.50 49.77 -28.04
C SER A 303 -16.66 50.27 -29.20
N LEU A 304 -17.28 50.39 -30.37
CA LEU A 304 -16.70 51.00 -31.57
C LEU A 304 -16.90 52.52 -31.55
N PRO A 305 -15.86 53.31 -31.90
CA PRO A 305 -16.00 54.48 -32.74
C PRO A 305 -16.00 54.12 -34.24
#